data_AF-A0A935FAI5-F1
#
_entry.id   AF-A0A935FAI5-F1
#
_cell.length_a   1.000
_cell.length_b   1.000
_cell.length_c   1.000
_cell.angle_alpha   90.00
_cell.angle_beta   90.00
_cell.angle_gamma   90.00
#
_symmetry.space_group_name_H-M   'P 1'
#
loop_
_entity.id
_entity.type
_entity.pdbx_description
1 polymer ?
#
loop_
_entity_poly.entity_id
_entity_poly.type
_entity_poly.pdbx_seq_one_letter_code
_entity_poly.pdbx_strand_id
1 'polypeptide(L)'
;MKLLKKILKITGISFLILLLLAFTIPIIFKKQVQAIVKKEINKQLNAKVDFTDASLSLFRHFPKATIRIKGLSIVGTGDYAADTLIAANNIDITAGLFSVLKGKDIKVHGLYLNQPRIHLLMDEAGNANWDIAKSSGSSSTDTSSSAFKISLKQYKISDGYLVYNDKKQPPILN
;
A
#
# COMPACT_ATOMS: atom_id res chain seq x y z
N MET A 1 -5.75 -17.58 -47.59
CA MET A 1 -5.20 -16.21 -47.41
C MET A 1 -6.19 -15.16 -46.90
N LYS A 2 -7.41 -15.04 -47.45
CA LYS A 2 -8.39 -13.99 -47.04
C LYS A 2 -8.82 -14.07 -45.57
N LEU A 3 -9.04 -15.28 -45.04
CA LEU A 3 -9.38 -15.51 -43.63
C LEU A 3 -8.23 -15.14 -42.68
N LEU A 4 -6.99 -15.52 -43.01
CA LEU A 4 -5.80 -15.16 -42.22
C LEU A 4 -5.61 -13.64 -42.15
N LYS A 5 -5.78 -12.92 -43.26
CA LYS A 5 -5.74 -11.44 -43.28
C LYS A 5 -6.86 -10.82 -42.42
N LYS A 6 -8.06 -11.41 -42.41
CA LYS A 6 -9.19 -10.94 -41.60
C LYS A 6 -8.96 -11.17 -40.11
N ILE A 7 -8.47 -12.35 -39.73
CA ILE A 7 -8.10 -12.69 -38.34
C ILE A 7 -6.98 -11.77 -37.86
N LEU A 8 -5.90 -11.62 -38.64
CA LEU A 8 -4.78 -10.75 -38.28
C LEU A 8 -5.21 -9.29 -38.09
N LYS A 9 -6.12 -8.79 -38.93
CA LYS A 9 -6.69 -7.45 -38.79
C LYS A 9 -7.52 -7.32 -37.50
N ILE A 10 -8.38 -8.29 -37.20
CA ILE A 10 -9.21 -8.28 -35.98
C ILE A 10 -8.35 -8.39 -34.72
N THR A 11 -7.39 -9.32 -34.69
CA THR A 11 -6.45 -9.48 -33.58
C THR A 11 -5.62 -8.22 -33.39
N GLY A 12 -5.12 -7.62 -34.47
CA GLY A 12 -4.36 -6.36 -34.41
C GLY A 12 -5.18 -5.20 -33.83
N ILE A 13 -6.42 -5.02 -34.29
CA ILE A 13 -7.33 -3.99 -33.77
C ILE A 13 -7.67 -4.26 -32.30
N SER A 14 -8.00 -5.51 -31.96
CA SER A 14 -8.32 -5.90 -30.58
C SER A 14 -7.15 -5.65 -29.63
N PHE A 15 -5.93 -6.01 -30.04
CA PHE A 15 -4.72 -5.76 -29.26
C PHE A 15 -4.44 -4.27 -29.08
N LEU A 16 -4.66 -3.46 -30.13
CA LEU A 16 -4.50 -2.02 -30.07
C LEU A 16 -5.50 -1.36 -29.11
N ILE A 17 -6.75 -1.81 -29.11
CA ILE A 17 -7.77 -1.38 -28.13
C ILE A 17 -7.38 -1.79 -26.70
N LEU A 18 -6.89 -3.02 -26.51
CA LEU A 18 -6.46 -3.50 -25.21
C LEU A 18 -5.30 -2.67 -24.65
N LEU A 19 -4.31 -2.34 -25.48
CA LEU A 19 -3.21 -1.44 -25.10
C LEU A 19 -3.74 -0.06 -24.72
N LEU A 20 -4.63 0.53 -25.52
CA LEU A 20 -5.22 1.83 -25.24
C LEU A 20 -5.94 1.83 -23.87
N LEU A 21 -6.69 0.78 -23.56
CA LEU A 21 -7.34 0.62 -22.25
C LEU A 21 -6.32 0.46 -21.12
N ALA A 22 -5.27 -0.33 -21.33
CA ALA A 22 -4.23 -0.54 -20.31
C ALA A 22 -3.50 0.76 -19.92
N PHE A 23 -3.37 1.71 -20.85
CA PHE A 23 -2.81 3.04 -20.57
C PHE A 23 -3.81 4.02 -19.96
N THR A 24 -5.07 4.00 -20.40
CA THR A 24 -6.08 4.97 -19.92
C THR A 24 -6.64 4.63 -18.54
N ILE A 25 -6.79 3.35 -18.20
CA ILE A 25 -7.33 2.89 -16.90
C ILE A 25 -6.56 3.49 -15.70
N PRO A 26 -5.21 3.38 -15.62
CA PRO A 26 -4.43 4.02 -14.55
C PRO A 26 -4.72 5.50 -14.33
N ILE A 27 -4.96 6.24 -15.42
CA ILE A 27 -5.13 7.69 -15.41
C ILE A 27 -6.53 8.04 -14.86
N ILE A 28 -7.56 7.37 -15.36
CA ILE A 28 -8.96 7.62 -14.98
C ILE A 28 -9.20 7.22 -13.51
N PHE A 29 -8.65 6.09 -13.07
CA PHE A 29 -8.88 5.55 -11.72
C PHE A 29 -7.99 6.18 -10.64
N LYS A 30 -7.08 7.10 -11.00
CA LYS A 30 -6.15 7.74 -10.05
C LYS A 30 -6.86 8.35 -8.85
N LYS A 31 -7.90 9.17 -9.08
CA LYS A 31 -8.66 9.84 -8.00
C LYS A 31 -9.34 8.83 -7.07
N GLN A 32 -9.93 7.77 -7.63
CA GLN A 32 -10.59 6.71 -6.86
C GLN A 32 -9.58 5.96 -5.97
N VAL A 33 -8.40 5.63 -6.49
CA VAL A 33 -7.35 4.96 -5.71
C VAL A 33 -6.88 5.85 -4.56
N GLN A 34 -6.63 7.14 -4.80
CA GLN A 34 -6.28 8.08 -3.74
C GLN A 34 -7.35 8.14 -2.66
N ALA A 35 -8.63 8.21 -3.04
CA ALA A 35 -9.73 8.26 -2.08
C ALA A 35 -9.83 6.98 -1.22
N ILE A 36 -9.69 5.80 -1.83
CA ILE A 36 -9.71 4.51 -1.12
C ILE A 36 -8.53 4.41 -0.15
N VAL A 37 -7.32 4.79 -0.59
CA VAL A 37 -6.12 4.75 0.25
C VAL A 37 -6.26 5.69 1.46
N LYS A 38 -6.65 6.95 1.24
CA LYS A 38 -6.89 7.91 2.35
C LYS A 38 -7.94 7.40 3.33
N LYS A 39 -9.07 6.89 2.79
CA LYS A 39 -10.18 6.40 3.59
C LYS A 39 -9.75 5.23 4.46
N GLU A 40 -9.04 4.24 3.90
CA GLU A 40 -8.63 3.07 4.66
C GLU A 40 -7.58 3.43 5.71
N ILE A 41 -6.60 4.26 5.36
CA ILE A 41 -5.58 4.73 6.31
C ILE A 41 -6.22 5.43 7.51
N ASN A 42 -7.10 6.40 7.27
CA ASN A 42 -7.77 7.14 8.33
C ASN A 42 -8.72 6.27 9.16
N LYS A 43 -9.27 5.20 8.57
CA LYS A 43 -10.14 4.26 9.27
C LYS A 43 -9.36 3.33 10.20
N GLN A 44 -8.17 2.90 9.78
CA GLN A 44 -7.39 1.88 10.49
C GLN A 44 -6.35 2.46 11.45
N LEU A 45 -5.84 3.67 11.18
CA LEU A 45 -4.74 4.27 11.92
C LEU A 45 -5.18 5.50 12.71
N ASN A 46 -4.68 5.59 13.94
CA ASN A 46 -4.63 6.78 14.78
C ASN A 46 -3.25 7.41 14.66
N ALA A 47 -2.88 7.81 13.44
CA ALA A 47 -1.61 8.45 13.11
C ALA A 47 -1.83 9.55 12.08
N LYS A 48 -0.92 10.52 12.04
CA LYS A 48 -0.90 11.48 10.93
C LYS A 48 -0.18 10.84 9.76
N VAL A 49 -0.93 10.55 8.70
CA VAL A 49 -0.40 9.91 7.49
C VAL A 49 -0.51 10.84 6.31
N ASP A 50 0.65 11.15 5.73
CA ASP A 50 0.79 12.00 4.55
C ASP A 50 1.44 11.22 3.41
N PHE A 51 1.09 11.54 2.17
CA PHE A 51 1.73 10.99 0.99
C PHE A 51 1.62 11.95 -0.20
N THR A 52 2.61 11.89 -1.11
CA THR A 52 2.65 12.77 -2.30
C THR A 52 1.64 12.35 -3.36
N ASP A 53 1.56 11.04 -3.65
CA ASP A 53 0.66 10.52 -4.68
C ASP A 53 0.26 9.08 -4.38
N ALA A 54 -0.97 8.70 -4.74
CA ALA A 54 -1.38 7.30 -4.83
C ALA A 54 -1.92 7.03 -6.23
N SER A 55 -1.42 5.98 -6.88
CA SER A 55 -1.69 5.70 -8.29
C SER A 55 -1.84 4.21 -8.55
N LEU A 56 -2.56 3.89 -9.63
CA LEU A 56 -2.68 2.54 -10.14
C LEU A 56 -1.63 2.30 -11.23
N SER A 57 -1.04 1.11 -11.26
CA SER A 57 -0.15 0.65 -12.33
C SER A 57 -0.51 -0.78 -12.72
N LEU A 58 -0.70 -1.02 -14.02
CA LEU A 58 -1.02 -2.35 -14.55
C LEU A 58 0.20 -3.12 -15.05
N PHE A 59 1.29 -2.43 -15.36
CA PHE A 59 2.46 -3.02 -16.03
C PHE A 59 3.53 -3.52 -15.06
N ARG A 60 3.64 -2.94 -13.86
CA ARG A 60 4.76 -3.16 -12.94
C ARG A 60 4.88 -4.59 -12.40
N HIS A 61 3.77 -5.20 -12.01
CA HIS A 61 3.72 -6.55 -11.46
C HIS A 61 2.66 -7.39 -12.18
N PHE A 62 2.52 -7.18 -13.49
CA PHE A 62 1.55 -7.89 -14.31
C PHE A 62 1.70 -9.42 -14.14
N PRO A 63 0.60 -10.19 -13.99
CA PRO A 63 -0.80 -9.83 -14.24
C PRO A 63 -1.54 -9.15 -13.07
N LYS A 64 -0.85 -8.86 -11.96
CA LYS A 64 -1.46 -8.15 -10.82
C LYS A 64 -1.42 -6.65 -11.04
N ALA A 65 -2.46 -5.97 -10.56
CA ALA A 65 -2.44 -4.52 -10.46
C ALA A 65 -1.57 -4.10 -9.27
N THR A 66 -0.92 -2.95 -9.38
CA THR A 66 -0.13 -2.34 -8.30
C THR A 66 -0.77 -1.02 -7.90
N ILE A 67 -1.11 -0.88 -6.62
CA ILE A 67 -1.40 0.41 -6.00
C ILE A 67 -0.07 0.93 -5.47
N ARG A 68 0.40 2.04 -6.03
CA ARG A 68 1.65 2.69 -5.64
C ARG A 68 1.35 3.92 -4.81
N ILE A 69 1.93 4.00 -3.62
CA ILE A 69 1.92 5.17 -2.74
C ILE A 69 3.33 5.77 -2.76
N LYS A 70 3.48 7.02 -3.20
CA LYS A 70 4.76 7.74 -3.26
C LYS A 70 4.89 8.72 -2.10
N GLY A 71 6.10 8.79 -1.54
CA GLY A 71 6.45 9.74 -0.49
C GLY A 71 5.59 9.56 0.76
N LEU A 72 5.38 8.32 1.21
CA LEU A 72 4.60 8.04 2.40
C LEU A 72 5.35 8.52 3.64
N SER A 73 4.66 9.21 4.54
CA SER A 73 5.11 9.55 5.88
C SER A 73 4.02 9.22 6.89
N ILE A 74 4.39 8.52 7.96
CA ILE A 74 3.53 8.17 9.08
C ILE A 74 4.20 8.75 10.33
N VAL A 75 3.55 9.73 10.93
CA VAL A 75 3.97 10.40 12.16
C VAL A 75 3.08 9.91 13.30
N GLY A 76 3.70 9.64 14.45
CA GLY A 76 2.99 9.21 15.66
C GLY A 76 2.00 10.27 16.15
N THR A 77 1.22 9.92 17.18
CA THR A 77 0.35 10.85 17.91
C THR A 77 0.76 10.92 19.38
N GLY A 78 0.33 11.95 20.10
CA GLY A 78 0.67 12.12 21.51
C GLY A 78 2.16 12.41 21.69
N ASP A 79 2.82 11.65 22.56
CA ASP A 79 4.23 11.83 22.92
C ASP A 79 5.20 11.58 21.75
N TYR A 80 4.72 10.95 20.68
CA TYR A 80 5.48 10.67 19.45
C TYR A 80 5.10 11.59 18.26
N ALA A 81 4.40 12.70 18.51
CA ALA A 81 3.97 13.62 17.45
C ALA A 81 5.13 14.34 16.73
N ALA A 82 6.31 14.42 17.35
CA ALA A 82 7.52 14.97 16.74
C ALA A 82 8.33 13.93 15.94
N ASP A 83 8.02 12.64 16.11
CA ASP A 83 8.79 11.54 15.54
C ASP A 83 8.07 10.89 14.35
N THR A 84 8.81 10.70 13.27
CA THR A 84 8.33 9.95 12.10
C THR A 84 8.57 8.47 12.30
N LEU A 85 7.50 7.70 12.46
CA LEU A 85 7.54 6.24 12.60
C LEU A 85 8.01 5.57 11.30
N ILE A 86 7.39 5.91 10.17
CA ILE A 86 7.74 5.37 8.86
C ILE A 86 7.78 6.50 7.84
N ALA A 87 8.88 6.61 7.10
CA ALA A 87 8.94 7.33 5.84
C ALA A 87 9.37 6.37 4.73
N ALA A 88 8.77 6.43 3.55
CA ALA A 88 9.18 5.60 2.42
C ALA A 88 9.08 6.38 1.11
N ASN A 89 10.10 6.24 0.25
CA ASN A 89 10.09 6.84 -1.07
C ASN A 89 8.89 6.31 -1.89
N ASN A 90 8.67 4.99 -1.88
CA ASN A 90 7.43 4.42 -2.38
C ASN A 90 7.10 3.07 -1.74
N ILE A 91 5.81 2.78 -1.69
CA ILE A 91 5.26 1.48 -1.34
C ILE A 91 4.39 1.01 -2.51
N ASP A 92 4.66 -0.20 -2.98
CA ASP A 92 3.85 -0.88 -3.98
C ASP A 92 3.07 -2.02 -3.31
N ILE A 93 1.75 -1.98 -3.47
CA ILE A 93 0.82 -2.99 -2.99
C ILE A 93 0.24 -3.71 -4.20
N THR A 94 0.54 -5.00 -4.35
CA THR A 94 0.00 -5.78 -5.47
C THR A 94 -1.32 -6.42 -5.09
N ALA A 95 -2.29 -6.36 -5.99
CA ALA A 95 -3.63 -6.87 -5.77
C ALA A 95 -4.27 -7.38 -7.07
N GLY A 96 -5.40 -8.08 -6.94
CA GLY A 96 -6.20 -8.51 -8.09
C GLY A 96 -6.68 -7.31 -8.91
N LEU A 97 -6.45 -7.32 -10.23
CA LEU A 97 -6.84 -6.23 -11.13
C LEU A 97 -8.32 -5.84 -10.96
N PHE A 98 -9.21 -6.82 -11.11
CA PHE A 98 -10.65 -6.59 -11.04
C PHE A 98 -11.12 -6.08 -9.67
N SER A 99 -10.51 -6.52 -8.57
CA SER A 99 -10.89 -6.03 -7.24
C SER A 99 -10.46 -4.57 -7.02
N VAL A 100 -9.28 -4.19 -7.54
CA VAL A 100 -8.82 -2.79 -7.47
C VAL A 100 -9.71 -1.87 -8.28
N LEU A 101 -10.07 -2.27 -9.52
CA LEU A 101 -10.97 -1.47 -10.36
C LEU A 101 -12.38 -1.33 -9.76
N LYS A 102 -12.90 -2.40 -9.15
CA LYS A 102 -14.17 -2.35 -8.41
C LYS A 102 -14.09 -1.53 -7.11
N GLY A 103 -12.89 -1.32 -6.58
CA GLY A 103 -12.66 -0.58 -5.33
C GLY A 103 -13.16 -1.28 -4.06
N LYS A 104 -13.44 -2.59 -4.13
CA LYS A 104 -13.92 -3.41 -3.01
C LYS A 104 -13.30 -4.80 -3.03
N ASP A 105 -13.21 -5.42 -1.86
CA ASP A 105 -12.59 -6.74 -1.66
C ASP A 105 -11.20 -6.85 -2.29
N ILE A 106 -10.39 -5.80 -2.13
CA ILE A 106 -9.06 -5.67 -2.70
C ILE A 106 -8.15 -6.69 -2.02
N LYS A 107 -7.97 -7.85 -2.68
CA LYS A 107 -7.09 -8.91 -2.21
C LYS A 107 -5.63 -8.52 -2.41
N VAL A 108 -4.97 -8.16 -1.32
CA VAL A 108 -3.54 -7.81 -1.29
C VAL A 108 -2.72 -9.08 -1.35
N HIS A 109 -1.86 -9.19 -2.35
CA HIS A 109 -0.99 -10.34 -2.58
C HIS A 109 0.48 -10.05 -2.30
N GLY A 110 0.90 -8.79 -2.40
CA GLY A 110 2.28 -8.45 -2.21
C GLY A 110 2.48 -7.04 -1.72
N LEU A 111 3.58 -6.84 -0.98
CA LEU A 111 3.96 -5.56 -0.39
C LEU A 111 5.44 -5.30 -0.65
N TYR A 112 5.77 -4.21 -1.32
CA TYR A 112 7.14 -3.87 -1.69
C TYR A 112 7.43 -2.46 -1.18
N LEU A 113 8.38 -2.35 -0.25
CA LEU A 113 8.81 -1.08 0.32
C LEU A 113 10.15 -0.70 -0.30
N ASN A 114 10.23 0.49 -0.86
CA ASN A 114 11.44 1.03 -1.45
C ASN A 114 11.94 2.22 -0.63
N GLN A 115 13.19 2.12 -0.19
CA GLN A 115 13.87 3.05 0.70
C GLN A 115 13.05 3.42 1.92
N PRO A 116 12.48 2.45 2.68
CA PRO A 116 11.83 2.79 3.92
C PRO A 116 12.87 3.26 4.96
N ARG A 117 12.47 4.21 5.79
CA ARG A 117 13.11 4.65 7.02
C ARG A 117 12.09 4.39 8.12
N ILE A 118 12.42 3.46 9.02
CA ILE A 118 11.51 2.99 10.06
C ILE A 118 12.18 3.25 11.41
N HIS A 119 11.57 4.07 12.25
CA HIS A 119 12.05 4.36 13.59
C HIS A 119 11.06 3.79 14.59
N LEU A 120 11.43 2.69 15.24
CA LEU A 120 10.66 2.05 16.28
C LEU A 120 11.20 2.52 17.63
N LEU A 121 10.38 3.26 18.37
CA LEU A 121 10.73 3.84 19.66
C LEU A 121 9.82 3.28 20.74
N MET A 122 10.40 2.81 21.83
CA MET A 122 9.69 2.44 23.06
C MET A 122 10.25 3.25 24.23
N ASP A 123 9.37 3.89 24.98
CA ASP A 123 9.73 4.64 26.18
C ASP A 123 9.90 3.72 27.41
N GLU A 124 10.36 4.30 28.52
CA GLU A 124 10.57 3.57 29.78
C GLU A 124 9.26 3.04 30.38
N ALA A 125 8.13 3.69 30.06
CA ALA A 125 6.79 3.24 30.46
C ALA A 125 6.26 2.09 29.58
N GLY A 126 6.97 1.73 28.51
CA GLY A 126 6.59 0.69 27.55
C GLY A 126 5.62 1.15 26.47
N ASN A 127 5.34 2.45 26.35
CA ASN A 127 4.55 2.99 25.24
C ASN A 127 5.40 3.01 23.98
N ALA A 128 4.82 2.54 22.88
CA ALA A 128 5.53 2.40 21.63
C ALA A 128 4.96 3.32 20.54
N ASN A 129 5.83 3.94 19.75
CA ASN A 129 5.41 4.85 18.69
C ASN A 129 4.70 4.14 17.52
N TRP A 130 4.75 2.79 17.46
CA TRP A 130 4.04 1.97 16.49
C TRP A 130 2.65 1.53 16.95
N ASP A 131 2.25 1.83 18.19
CA ASP A 131 0.89 1.56 18.67
C ASP A 131 -0.11 2.61 18.14
N ILE A 132 -0.32 2.57 16.83
CA ILE A 132 -1.15 3.51 16.08
C ILE A 132 -2.37 2.84 15.46
N ALA A 133 -2.58 1.55 15.69
CA ALA A 133 -3.76 0.86 15.18
C ALA A 133 -4.98 1.27 16.01
N LYS A 134 -6.08 1.67 15.35
CA LYS A 134 -7.32 1.95 16.08
C LYS A 134 -7.85 0.65 16.68
N SER A 135 -7.94 0.60 18.01
CA SER A 135 -8.55 -0.51 18.72
C SER A 135 -10.00 -0.67 18.27
N SER A 136 -10.31 -1.74 17.56
CA SER A 136 -11.69 -2.20 17.44
C SER A 136 -12.06 -2.81 18.79
N GLY A 137 -13.00 -2.19 19.51
CA GLY A 137 -13.50 -2.71 20.77
C GLY A 137 -13.74 -4.23 20.71
N SER A 138 -13.36 -4.91 21.79
CA SER A 138 -13.42 -6.36 21.98
C SER A 138 -14.63 -7.02 21.33
N SER A 139 -14.39 -8.14 20.64
CA SER A 139 -15.31 -9.09 19.97
C SER A 139 -15.32 -9.00 18.45
N SER A 140 -14.73 -10.04 17.84
CA SER A 140 -14.78 -10.39 16.41
C SER A 140 -14.45 -9.25 15.45
N THR A 141 -13.22 -9.26 14.92
CA THR A 141 -12.82 -8.39 13.81
C THR A 141 -13.76 -8.62 12.63
N ASP A 142 -14.78 -7.78 12.52
CA ASP A 142 -15.68 -7.74 11.39
C ASP A 142 -14.91 -7.11 10.22
N THR A 143 -13.98 -7.88 9.67
CA THR A 143 -13.20 -7.52 8.48
C THR A 143 -14.12 -7.28 7.29
N SER A 144 -15.42 -7.61 7.38
CA SER A 144 -16.45 -7.33 6.38
C SER A 144 -16.47 -5.85 5.95
N SER A 145 -16.06 -4.93 6.81
CA SER A 145 -16.08 -3.48 6.52
C SER A 145 -14.80 -2.92 5.86
N SER A 146 -13.68 -3.66 5.80
CA SER A 146 -12.44 -3.16 5.16
C SER A 146 -12.49 -3.36 3.64
N ALA A 147 -12.09 -2.34 2.88
CA ALA A 147 -12.00 -2.49 1.42
C ALA A 147 -10.85 -3.42 1.01
N PHE A 148 -9.85 -3.57 1.89
CA PHE A 148 -8.68 -4.42 1.67
C PHE A 148 -8.80 -5.74 2.43
N LYS A 149 -8.46 -6.83 1.76
CA LYS A 149 -8.37 -8.20 2.31
C LYS A 149 -6.93 -8.67 2.15
N ILE A 150 -6.24 -8.91 3.25
CA ILE A 150 -4.84 -9.32 3.22
C ILE A 150 -4.77 -10.81 2.89
N SER A 151 -4.04 -11.16 1.83
CA SER A 151 -3.72 -12.53 1.44
C SER A 151 -2.29 -12.54 0.89
N LEU A 152 -1.38 -12.09 1.75
CA LEU A 152 0.00 -11.78 1.42
C LEU A 152 0.75 -13.07 1.02
N LYS A 153 1.32 -13.06 -0.18
CA LYS A 153 2.15 -14.14 -0.73
C LYS A 153 3.61 -13.74 -0.83
N GLN A 154 3.89 -12.45 -0.99
CA GLN A 154 5.25 -11.94 -1.20
C GLN A 154 5.43 -10.60 -0.47
N TYR A 155 6.62 -10.37 0.03
CA TYR A 155 7.03 -9.04 0.48
C TYR A 155 8.47 -8.77 0.08
N LYS A 156 8.83 -7.50 -0.08
CA LYS A 156 10.21 -7.08 -0.35
C LYS A 156 10.49 -5.73 0.28
N ILE A 157 11.64 -5.61 0.92
CA ILE A 157 12.20 -4.33 1.35
C ILE A 157 13.46 -4.09 0.51
N SER A 158 13.64 -2.89 -0.02
CA SER A 158 14.82 -2.50 -0.79
C SER A 158 15.40 -1.22 -0.22
N ASP A 159 16.71 -1.20 0.05
CA ASP A 159 17.45 -0.05 0.60
C ASP A 159 16.82 0.55 1.87
N GLY A 160 16.31 -0.35 2.72
CA GLY A 160 15.65 0.00 3.97
C GLY A 160 16.62 0.32 5.09
N TYR A 161 16.20 1.23 5.96
CA TYR A 161 16.87 1.56 7.22
C TYR A 161 15.88 1.41 8.36
N LEU A 162 16.27 0.69 9.39
CA LEU A 162 15.46 0.45 10.57
C LEU A 162 16.28 0.79 11.81
N VAL A 163 15.69 1.60 12.68
CA VAL A 163 16.21 1.89 14.02
C VAL A 163 15.20 1.37 15.01
N TYR A 164 15.67 0.59 15.97
CA TYR A 164 14.91 0.19 17.14
C TYR A 164 15.60 0.78 18.36
N ASN A 165 14.90 1.64 19.10
CA ASN A 165 15.37 2.21 20.35
C ASN A 165 14.39 1.85 21.45
N ASP A 166 14.87 1.02 22.37
CA ASP A 166 14.11 0.55 23.51
C ASP A 166 14.75 1.06 24.78
N LYS A 167 14.07 2.01 25.42
CA LYS A 167 14.52 2.59 26.69
C LYS A 167 14.07 1.76 27.90
N LYS A 168 13.24 0.73 27.69
CA LYS A 168 12.78 -0.17 28.75
C LYS A 168 13.87 -1.15 29.18
N GLN A 169 14.81 -1.49 28.29
CA GLN A 169 15.96 -2.33 28.65
C GLN A 169 17.10 -1.48 29.21
N PRO A 170 17.67 -1.84 30.38
CA PRO A 170 18.87 -1.18 30.88
C PRO A 170 20.04 -1.39 29.91
N PRO A 171 20.96 -0.41 29.77
CA PRO A 171 22.13 -0.57 28.92
C PRO A 171 22.93 -1.79 29.39
N ILE A 172 23.34 -2.63 28.43
CA ILE A 172 24.27 -3.72 28.68
C ILE A 172 25.60 -3.04 29.07
N LEU A 173 25.92 -3.05 30.36
CA LEU A 173 27.24 -2.62 30.84
C LEU A 173 28.27 -3.60 30.28
N ASN A 174 29.11 -3.12 29.35
CA ASN A 174 30.35 -3.79 28.95
C ASN A 174 31.42 -3.62 30.03
#